data_AF-A0A9W4D7I9-F1
#
_entry.id   AF-A0A9W4D7I9-F1
#
_cell.length_a   1.000
_cell.length_b   1.000
_cell.length_c   1.000
_cell.angle_alpha   90.00
_cell.angle_beta   90.00
_cell.angle_gamma   90.00
#
_symmetry.space_group_name_H-M   'P 1'
#
loop_
_entity.id
_entity.type
_entity.pdbx_description
1 polymer ?
#
loop_
_entity_poly.entity_id
_entity_poly.type
_entity_poly.pdbx_seq_one_letter_code
_entity_poly.pdbx_strand_id
1 'polypeptide(L)'
;MSASERTLNALQALLKSTDKQQGFSALFEEICVCPLAVDAETNIANDLVAIINAIFDQNLGIVATRSLLVVLADKLKSMQANLVTIMVGEHLLNILSGQISSFEEQNAQIRELMASAFEGRDDHLAAAKVLAGIPLESSQRKVTNDDKVKIWIRITRNYLEVNDTTLAEQSLNKAKNLIYTVSDRDTNLHFNLCQARIYDAQRNFLAAAQGYHDISFMPIIAEEERVLTLSMAIKCAVLAPAGPARSRALGRLYKDERAATLEEFGILEKMFLDRLLGPDEVAKFAKGLAIHQLAKTADGSNVLARAVVEHNLRGVSYLYQNISFSSLGKILGLDDDKAEETTARMIEQKRLVGRIDQIERVIWFRCGDCIGETGNNQQIKQWDANIHDLAEEVEKVTSELQLLYPEFVARHMTI
;
A
#
# COMPACT_ATOMS: atom_id res chain seq x y z
N MET A 1 9.16 43.00 -3.46
CA MET A 1 8.34 43.37 -2.29
C MET A 1 9.31 43.57 -1.15
N SER A 2 9.35 44.78 -0.60
CA SER A 2 10.48 45.30 0.19
C SER A 2 10.59 44.59 1.54
N ALA A 3 11.80 44.18 1.90
CA ALA A 3 12.17 43.94 3.30
C ALA A 3 11.83 45.17 4.14
N SER A 4 11.49 44.97 5.40
CA SER A 4 11.18 46.07 6.31
C SER A 4 12.37 47.03 6.42
N GLU A 5 12.12 48.33 6.49
CA GLU A 5 13.19 49.35 6.61
C GLU A 5 14.11 49.08 7.81
N ARG A 6 13.60 48.37 8.83
CA ARG A 6 14.32 47.99 10.04
C ARG A 6 15.41 46.95 9.77
N THR A 7 15.14 45.94 8.95
CA THR A 7 16.14 44.93 8.58
C THR A 7 17.19 45.50 7.64
N LEU A 8 16.79 46.37 6.71
CA LEU A 8 17.70 47.11 5.84
C LEU A 8 18.67 48.01 6.64
N ASN A 9 18.17 48.72 7.65
CA ASN A 9 19.00 49.55 8.54
C ASN A 9 19.95 48.72 9.41
N ALA A 10 19.48 47.58 9.92
CA ALA A 10 20.32 46.71 10.75
C ALA A 10 21.37 45.95 9.94
N LEU A 11 21.07 45.58 8.68
CA LEU A 11 22.04 45.05 7.71
C LEU A 11 23.12 46.09 7.36
N GLN A 12 22.75 47.37 7.18
CA GLN A 12 23.71 48.46 6.96
C GLN A 12 24.61 48.74 8.18
N ALA A 13 24.09 48.56 9.40
CA ALA A 13 24.89 48.66 10.62
C ALA A 13 25.89 47.50 10.76
N LEU A 14 25.50 46.30 10.31
CA LEU A 14 26.33 45.10 10.35
C LEU A 14 27.43 45.04 9.27
N LEU A 15 27.23 45.71 8.14
CA LEU A 15 28.28 45.95 7.15
C LEU A 15 29.50 46.69 7.72
N LYS A 16 29.33 47.42 8.84
CA LYS A 16 30.36 48.26 9.47
C LYS A 16 31.05 47.60 10.68
N SER A 17 30.57 46.46 11.19
CA SER A 17 31.14 45.81 12.38
C SER A 17 32.16 44.72 12.03
N THR A 18 33.08 44.45 12.97
CA THR A 18 34.15 43.45 12.84
C THR A 18 33.68 42.02 13.15
N ASP A 19 32.68 41.83 14.03
CA ASP A 19 32.10 40.52 14.37
C ASP A 19 30.78 40.26 13.62
N LYS A 20 30.92 40.03 12.31
CA LYS A 20 29.78 39.86 11.40
C LYS A 20 28.93 38.62 11.73
N GLN A 21 29.55 37.52 12.18
CA GLN A 21 28.84 36.28 12.51
C GLN A 21 27.87 36.42 13.68
N GLN A 22 28.30 37.06 14.78
CA GLN A 22 27.46 37.23 15.98
C GLN A 22 26.29 38.17 15.70
N GLY A 23 26.51 39.21 14.88
CA GLY A 23 25.45 40.14 14.55
C GLY A 23 24.39 39.57 13.59
N PHE A 24 24.74 38.69 12.65
CA PHE A 24 23.74 37.95 11.88
C PHE A 24 22.92 36.99 12.75
N SER A 25 23.55 36.31 13.71
CA SER A 25 22.81 35.49 14.69
C SER A 25 21.86 36.32 15.55
N ALA A 26 22.28 37.51 16.00
CA ALA A 26 21.42 38.42 16.77
C ALA A 26 20.24 38.96 15.92
N LEU A 27 20.44 39.25 14.64
CA LEU A 27 19.36 39.62 13.71
C LEU A 27 18.31 38.52 13.56
N PHE A 28 18.75 37.26 13.47
CA PHE A 28 17.83 36.12 13.42
C PHE A 28 16.99 36.01 14.70
N GLU A 29 17.54 36.35 15.86
CA GLU A 29 16.80 36.40 17.12
C GLU A 29 15.82 37.57 17.19
N GLU A 30 16.21 38.75 16.71
CA GLU A 30 15.37 39.96 16.79
C GLU A 30 14.12 39.85 15.89
N ILE A 31 14.23 39.22 14.73
CA ILE A 31 13.10 39.05 13.78
C ILE A 31 12.08 38.03 14.30
N CYS A 32 12.51 37.02 15.08
CA CYS A 32 11.63 35.99 15.63
C CYS A 32 10.71 36.48 16.76
N VAL A 33 11.00 37.63 17.39
CA VAL A 33 10.22 38.15 18.53
C VAL A 33 8.94 38.87 18.09
N CYS A 34 8.76 39.15 16.80
CA CYS A 34 7.56 39.82 16.30
C CYS A 34 6.34 38.85 16.22
N PRO A 35 5.19 39.18 16.84
CA PRO A 35 4.04 38.28 16.89
C PRO A 35 3.39 38.08 15.52
N LEU A 36 3.02 36.82 15.24
CA LEU A 36 2.39 36.36 14.00
C LEU A 36 1.03 37.03 13.78
N ALA A 37 1.00 38.01 12.86
CA ALA A 37 -0.18 38.35 12.07
C ALA A 37 0.04 37.85 10.63
N VAL A 38 -1.03 37.55 9.89
CA VAL A 38 -0.96 36.96 8.52
C VAL A 38 -0.17 37.84 7.54
N ASP A 39 -0.21 39.17 7.70
CA ASP A 39 0.60 40.12 6.92
C ASP A 39 2.05 40.24 7.40
N ALA A 40 2.36 39.75 8.61
CA ALA A 40 3.72 39.70 9.16
C ALA A 40 4.51 38.51 8.60
N GLU A 41 3.87 37.38 8.25
CA GLU A 41 4.58 36.20 7.73
C GLU A 41 5.30 36.46 6.41
N THR A 42 4.67 37.19 5.48
CA THR A 42 5.30 37.55 4.20
C THR A 42 6.42 38.56 4.39
N ASN A 43 6.27 39.51 5.32
CA ASN A 43 7.31 40.47 5.65
C ASN A 43 8.51 39.81 6.35
N ILE A 44 8.27 38.88 7.28
CA ILE A 44 9.31 38.08 7.93
C ILE A 44 10.05 37.21 6.89
N ALA A 45 9.32 36.60 5.94
CA ALA A 45 9.95 35.85 4.85
C ALA A 45 10.84 36.75 3.97
N ASN A 46 10.38 37.94 3.61
CA ASN A 46 11.16 38.91 2.83
C ASN A 46 12.39 39.42 3.61
N ASP A 47 12.25 39.62 4.92
CA ASP A 47 13.33 40.04 5.81
C ASP A 47 14.41 38.95 5.94
N LEU A 48 14.02 37.69 6.09
CA LEU A 48 14.94 36.55 6.11
C LEU A 48 15.62 36.35 4.74
N VAL A 49 14.89 36.51 3.64
CA VAL A 49 15.45 36.48 2.28
C VAL A 49 16.51 37.57 2.08
N ALA A 50 16.25 38.79 2.56
CA ALA A 50 17.21 39.89 2.47
C ALA A 50 18.48 39.61 3.30
N ILE A 51 18.33 39.02 4.49
CA ILE A 51 19.47 38.60 5.32
C ILE A 51 20.30 37.52 4.62
N ILE A 52 19.65 36.53 4.02
CA ILE A 52 20.33 35.46 3.27
C ILE A 52 21.14 36.07 2.11
N ASN A 53 20.53 36.96 1.31
CA ASN A 53 21.25 37.64 0.24
C ASN A 53 22.49 38.39 0.76
N ALA A 54 22.34 39.13 1.87
CA ALA A 54 23.45 39.86 2.49
C ALA A 54 24.57 38.94 3.02
N ILE A 55 24.24 37.73 3.52
CA ILE A 55 25.23 36.74 3.96
C ILE A 55 26.06 36.24 2.76
N PHE A 56 25.41 35.93 1.64
CA PHE A 56 26.08 35.46 0.44
C PHE A 56 26.87 36.58 -0.28
N ASP A 57 26.37 37.81 -0.30
CA ASP A 57 27.07 38.97 -0.87
C ASP A 57 28.35 39.32 -0.10
N GLN A 58 28.38 39.10 1.22
CA GLN A 58 29.54 39.42 2.05
C GLN A 58 30.67 38.38 2.04
N ASN A 59 30.50 37.24 1.37
CA ASN A 59 31.53 36.20 1.22
C ASN A 59 32.25 35.87 2.55
N LEU A 60 31.49 35.65 3.63
CA LEU A 60 31.98 35.47 5.01
C LEU A 60 32.84 34.21 5.24
N GLY A 61 33.21 33.49 4.18
CA GLY A 61 33.87 32.19 4.23
C GLY A 61 32.87 31.04 4.43
N ILE A 62 33.24 29.85 3.97
CA ILE A 62 32.35 28.67 3.95
C ILE A 62 31.93 28.26 5.35
N VAL A 63 32.84 28.30 6.33
CA VAL A 63 32.58 27.87 7.72
C VAL A 63 31.56 28.79 8.41
N ALA A 64 31.70 30.11 8.24
CA ALA A 64 30.79 31.11 8.77
C ALA A 64 29.38 30.96 8.19
N THR A 65 29.32 30.76 6.88
CA THR A 65 28.05 30.62 6.16
C THR A 65 27.34 29.34 6.59
N ARG A 66 28.06 28.23 6.76
CA ARG A 66 27.50 26.97 7.28
C ARG A 66 26.92 27.11 8.68
N SER A 67 27.63 27.75 9.61
CA SER A 67 27.12 27.92 10.99
C SER A 67 25.87 28.81 11.04
N LEU A 68 25.85 29.89 10.25
CA LEU A 68 24.67 30.76 10.15
C LEU A 68 23.46 30.05 9.55
N LEU A 69 23.66 29.19 8.54
CA LEU A 69 22.58 28.40 7.94
C LEU A 69 22.01 27.36 8.90
N VAL A 70 22.83 26.77 9.77
CA VAL A 70 22.35 25.86 10.83
C VAL A 70 21.49 26.62 11.84
N VAL A 71 21.92 27.81 12.28
CA VAL A 71 21.12 28.66 13.18
C VAL A 71 19.79 29.04 12.52
N LEU A 72 19.81 29.42 11.24
CA LEU A 72 18.60 29.70 10.48
C LEU A 72 17.66 28.48 10.44
N ALA A 73 18.18 27.29 10.15
CA ALA A 73 17.39 26.06 10.08
C ALA A 73 16.74 25.72 11.44
N ASP A 74 17.48 25.86 12.54
CA ASP A 74 16.95 25.64 13.89
C ASP A 74 15.85 26.66 14.25
N LYS A 75 16.01 27.92 13.84
CA LYS A 75 14.99 28.95 14.04
C LYS A 75 13.75 28.69 13.18
N LEU A 76 13.90 28.32 11.90
CA LEU A 76 12.78 27.93 11.04
C LEU A 76 12.01 26.74 11.64
N LYS A 77 12.72 25.77 12.24
CA LYS A 77 12.10 24.65 12.95
C LYS A 77 11.29 25.10 14.18
N SER A 78 11.80 26.09 14.92
CA SER A 78 11.12 26.63 16.11
C SER A 78 9.87 27.47 15.79
N MET A 79 9.87 28.16 14.64
CA MET A 79 8.76 29.05 14.26
C MET A 79 7.52 28.32 13.76
N GLN A 80 7.67 27.08 13.26
CA GLN A 80 6.58 26.26 12.68
C GLN A 80 5.71 26.99 11.62
N ALA A 81 6.20 28.11 11.06
CA ALA A 81 5.50 28.91 10.08
C ALA A 81 5.72 28.30 8.69
N ASN A 82 4.74 27.50 8.23
CA ASN A 82 4.85 26.78 6.96
C ASN A 82 5.09 27.72 5.77
N LEU A 83 4.55 28.95 5.77
CA LEU A 83 4.66 29.89 4.63
C LEU A 83 6.06 30.46 4.52
N VAL A 84 6.59 30.90 5.64
CA VAL A 84 7.94 31.45 5.76
C VAL A 84 8.98 30.41 5.36
N THR A 85 8.87 29.18 5.86
CA THR A 85 9.84 28.10 5.57
C THR A 85 9.88 27.74 4.09
N ILE A 86 8.74 27.76 3.39
CA ILE A 86 8.70 27.46 1.96
C ILE A 86 9.33 28.58 1.15
N MET A 87 8.93 29.84 1.37
CA MET A 87 9.47 30.98 0.60
C MET A 87 10.97 31.18 0.82
N VAL A 88 11.41 31.13 2.09
CA VAL A 88 12.83 31.27 2.44
C VAL A 88 13.63 30.07 1.91
N GLY A 89 13.06 28.87 2.01
CA GLY A 89 13.67 27.64 1.51
C GLY A 89 13.86 27.64 -0.01
N GLU A 90 12.84 28.01 -0.79
CA GLU A 90 12.94 28.09 -2.26
C GLU A 90 14.01 29.09 -2.71
N HIS A 91 14.04 30.27 -2.09
CA HIS A 91 15.04 31.29 -2.39
C HIS A 91 16.46 30.81 -2.05
N LEU A 92 16.62 30.17 -0.90
CA LEU A 92 17.88 29.61 -0.44
C LEU A 92 18.34 28.44 -1.33
N LEU A 93 17.43 27.59 -1.78
CA LEU A 93 17.74 26.52 -2.74
C LEU A 93 18.20 27.06 -4.09
N ASN A 94 17.61 28.16 -4.57
CA ASN A 94 18.06 28.80 -5.81
C ASN A 94 19.49 29.34 -5.69
N ILE A 95 19.84 29.97 -4.57
CA ILE A 95 21.22 30.42 -4.32
C ILE A 95 22.18 29.24 -4.17
N LEU A 96 21.80 28.23 -3.38
CA LEU A 96 22.62 27.05 -3.12
C LEU A 96 22.81 26.16 -4.35
N SER A 97 21.93 26.25 -5.35
CA SER A 97 22.02 25.46 -6.59
C SER A 97 23.34 25.66 -7.35
N GLY A 98 23.96 26.84 -7.23
CA GLY A 98 25.28 27.13 -7.81
C GLY A 98 26.47 26.58 -7.02
N GLN A 99 26.28 26.18 -5.75
CA GLN A 99 27.35 25.79 -4.82
C GLN A 99 27.00 24.54 -3.99
N ILE A 100 26.25 23.60 -4.58
CA ILE A 100 25.69 22.42 -3.88
C ILE A 100 26.77 21.59 -3.16
N SER A 101 27.96 21.46 -3.74
CA SER A 101 29.08 20.71 -3.14
C SER A 101 29.57 21.34 -1.82
N SER A 102 29.54 22.67 -1.70
CA SER A 102 30.08 23.34 -0.51
C SER A 102 29.08 23.40 0.66
N PHE A 103 27.78 23.18 0.42
CA PHE A 103 26.71 23.35 1.42
C PHE A 103 25.75 22.16 1.45
N GLU A 104 26.26 20.95 1.21
CA GLU A 104 25.42 19.76 1.04
C GLU A 104 24.58 19.42 2.28
N GLU A 105 25.16 19.54 3.47
CA GLU A 105 24.48 19.26 4.74
C GLU A 105 23.35 20.25 5.03
N GLN A 106 23.63 21.55 4.83
CA GLN A 106 22.64 22.62 5.01
C GLN A 106 21.50 22.47 3.98
N ASN A 107 21.84 22.18 2.72
CA ASN A 107 20.86 21.93 1.66
C ASN A 107 19.93 20.76 2.02
N ALA A 108 20.45 19.66 2.58
CA ALA A 108 19.62 18.55 3.03
C ALA A 108 18.68 18.95 4.18
N GLN A 109 19.20 19.64 5.21
CA GLN A 109 18.41 20.08 6.36
C GLN A 109 17.26 21.02 5.95
N ILE A 110 17.53 21.96 5.03
CA ILE A 110 16.51 22.89 4.51
C ILE A 110 15.44 22.13 3.72
N ARG A 111 15.84 21.18 2.85
CA ARG A 111 14.88 20.36 2.09
C ARG A 111 13.99 19.51 3.00
N GLU A 112 14.52 18.96 4.09
CA GLU A 112 13.73 18.20 5.08
C GLU A 112 12.72 19.10 5.81
N LEU A 113 13.10 20.33 6.16
CA LEU A 113 12.19 21.32 6.76
C LEU A 113 11.11 21.76 5.78
N MET A 114 11.49 22.07 4.54
CA MET A 114 10.55 22.42 3.46
C MET A 114 9.57 21.29 3.19
N ALA A 115 10.03 20.04 3.14
CA ALA A 115 9.16 18.89 2.95
C ALA A 115 8.14 18.75 4.08
N SER A 116 8.56 18.99 5.32
CA SER A 116 7.65 19.00 6.48
C SER A 116 6.62 20.12 6.40
N ALA A 117 7.01 21.29 5.89
CA ALA A 117 6.11 22.43 5.67
C ALA A 117 5.10 22.18 4.53
N PHE A 118 5.52 21.52 3.44
CA PHE A 118 4.64 21.11 2.34
C PHE A 118 3.67 20.00 2.77
N GLU A 119 4.15 19.02 3.55
CA GLU A 119 3.30 17.99 4.17
C GLU A 119 2.23 18.58 5.10
N GLY A 120 2.57 19.62 5.88
CA GLY A 120 1.61 20.35 6.72
C GLY A 120 0.58 21.18 5.95
N ARG A 121 0.70 21.26 4.62
CA ARG A 121 -0.26 21.92 3.71
C ARG A 121 -1.00 20.96 2.78
N ASP A 122 -0.81 19.66 2.97
CA ASP A 122 -1.30 18.62 2.06
C ASP A 122 -0.77 18.72 0.61
N ASP A 123 0.33 19.46 0.37
CA ASP A 123 1.02 19.49 -0.93
C ASP A 123 2.10 18.39 -0.99
N HIS A 124 1.65 17.15 -1.13
CA HIS A 124 2.51 15.98 -1.15
C HIS A 124 3.40 15.90 -2.40
N LEU A 125 2.97 16.46 -3.53
CA LEU A 125 3.73 16.42 -4.78
C LEU A 125 4.96 17.33 -4.69
N ALA A 126 4.82 18.55 -4.17
CA ALA A 126 5.94 19.44 -3.93
C ALA A 126 6.90 18.84 -2.88
N ALA A 127 6.37 18.29 -1.78
CA ALA A 127 7.17 17.64 -0.74
C ALA A 127 8.05 16.51 -1.31
N ALA A 128 7.48 15.63 -2.13
CA ALA A 128 8.21 14.52 -2.75
C ALA A 128 9.34 15.00 -3.67
N LYS A 129 9.11 16.05 -4.47
CA LYS A 129 10.13 16.63 -5.36
C LYS A 129 11.28 17.28 -4.59
N VAL A 130 10.97 18.00 -3.52
CA VAL A 130 11.98 18.66 -2.67
C VAL A 130 12.91 17.62 -2.03
N LEU A 131 12.32 16.55 -1.47
CA LEU A 131 13.07 15.43 -0.89
C LEU A 131 13.87 14.65 -1.93
N ALA A 132 13.32 14.43 -3.13
CA ALA A 132 13.99 13.69 -4.20
C ALA A 132 15.28 14.37 -4.69
N GLY A 133 15.40 15.69 -4.53
CA GLY A 133 16.62 16.42 -4.89
C GLY A 133 17.69 16.48 -3.79
N ILE A 134 17.52 15.77 -2.66
CA ILE A 134 18.58 15.60 -1.68
C ILE A 134 19.64 14.63 -2.26
N PRO A 135 20.92 15.02 -2.34
CA PRO A 135 21.98 14.11 -2.78
C PRO A 135 22.27 13.09 -1.67
N LEU A 136 21.71 11.89 -1.77
CA LEU A 136 21.86 10.81 -0.77
C LEU A 136 23.11 9.93 -0.99
N GLU A 137 23.74 10.03 -2.16
CA GLU A 137 24.91 9.23 -2.58
C GLU A 137 26.15 10.08 -2.85
N SER A 138 26.32 11.19 -2.13
CA SER A 138 27.53 12.01 -2.23
C SER A 138 28.72 11.39 -1.49
N SER A 139 29.92 11.62 -2.02
CA SER A 139 31.19 11.29 -1.36
C SER A 139 31.52 12.22 -0.19
N GLN A 140 30.90 13.41 -0.14
CA GLN A 140 31.22 14.44 0.84
C GLN A 140 30.37 14.31 2.13
N ARG A 141 29.16 13.76 2.03
CA ARG A 141 28.26 13.50 3.16
C ARG A 141 28.09 12.00 3.41
N LYS A 142 28.60 11.52 4.56
CA LYS A 142 28.31 10.15 5.02
C LYS A 142 26.94 10.10 5.71
N VAL A 143 25.90 9.87 4.93
CA VAL A 143 24.55 9.58 5.47
C VAL A 143 24.48 8.10 5.85
N THR A 144 23.93 7.80 7.02
CA THR A 144 23.73 6.41 7.46
C THR A 144 22.72 5.71 6.53
N ASN A 145 22.82 4.39 6.39
CA ASN A 145 21.86 3.65 5.55
C ASN A 145 20.42 3.76 6.09
N ASP A 146 20.27 3.87 7.41
CA ASP A 146 18.97 4.06 8.08
C ASP A 146 18.31 5.39 7.64
N ASP A 147 19.05 6.49 7.70
CA ASP A 147 18.53 7.81 7.29
C ASP A 147 18.18 7.86 5.80
N LYS A 148 18.95 7.19 4.94
CA LYS A 148 18.64 7.08 3.51
C LYS A 148 17.30 6.36 3.28
N VAL A 149 17.10 5.24 3.97
CA VAL A 149 15.86 4.46 3.86
C VAL A 149 14.66 5.26 4.38
N LYS A 150 14.80 5.98 5.50
CA LYS A 150 13.75 6.88 6.02
C LYS A 150 13.34 7.94 5.01
N ILE A 151 14.30 8.59 4.35
CA ILE A 151 14.01 9.61 3.33
C ILE A 151 13.31 8.99 2.12
N TRP A 152 13.75 7.82 1.62
CA TRP A 152 13.07 7.15 0.50
C TRP A 152 11.66 6.68 0.84
N ILE A 153 11.43 6.17 2.04
CA ILE A 153 10.09 5.79 2.51
C ILE A 153 9.20 7.04 2.59
N ARG A 154 9.71 8.16 3.12
CA ARG A 154 8.97 9.43 3.17
C ARG A 154 8.60 9.94 1.78
N ILE A 155 9.52 9.87 0.81
CA ILE A 155 9.25 10.19 -0.61
C ILE A 155 8.15 9.27 -1.16
N THR A 156 8.25 7.97 -0.89
CA THR A 156 7.28 6.97 -1.34
C THR A 156 5.88 7.26 -0.77
N ARG A 157 5.78 7.59 0.52
CA ARG A 157 4.52 7.96 1.17
C ARG A 157 3.86 9.16 0.49
N ASN A 158 4.63 10.22 0.24
CA ASN A 158 4.11 11.42 -0.41
C ASN A 158 3.63 11.13 -1.86
N TYR A 159 4.34 10.32 -2.63
CA TYR A 159 3.85 9.93 -3.96
C TYR A 159 2.58 9.05 -3.92
N LEU A 160 2.45 8.20 -2.90
CA LEU A 160 1.25 7.38 -2.71
C LEU A 160 0.01 8.22 -2.39
N GLU A 161 0.14 9.33 -1.65
CA GLU A 161 -0.99 10.23 -1.39
C GLU A 161 -1.49 10.94 -2.66
N VAL A 162 -0.61 11.17 -3.64
CA VAL A 162 -0.96 11.74 -4.95
C VAL A 162 -1.41 10.65 -5.95
N ASN A 163 -1.43 9.38 -5.53
CA ASN A 163 -1.69 8.21 -6.38
C ASN A 163 -0.68 8.00 -7.52
N ASP A 164 0.54 8.55 -7.44
CA ASP A 164 1.61 8.24 -8.40
C ASP A 164 2.38 6.99 -7.96
N THR A 165 1.84 5.83 -8.33
CA THR A 165 2.43 4.54 -7.98
C THR A 165 3.76 4.28 -8.66
N THR A 166 4.03 4.94 -9.80
CA THR A 166 5.23 4.68 -10.61
C THR A 166 6.46 5.31 -9.99
N LEU A 167 6.38 6.58 -9.60
CA LEU A 167 7.46 7.26 -8.89
C LEU A 167 7.63 6.71 -7.47
N ALA A 168 6.53 6.34 -6.81
CA ALA A 168 6.57 5.65 -5.52
C ALA A 168 7.38 4.34 -5.61
N GLU A 169 7.13 3.49 -6.60
CA GLU A 169 7.85 2.23 -6.77
C GLU A 169 9.34 2.44 -7.06
N GLN A 170 9.69 3.43 -7.89
CA GLN A 170 11.09 3.74 -8.17
C GLN A 170 11.87 4.13 -6.89
N SER A 171 11.28 4.96 -6.03
CA SER A 171 11.89 5.34 -4.75
C SER A 171 11.94 4.16 -3.77
N LEU A 172 10.88 3.35 -3.71
CA LEU A 172 10.85 2.18 -2.82
C LEU A 172 11.86 1.10 -3.24
N ASN A 173 12.08 0.90 -4.54
CA ASN A 173 13.08 -0.06 -5.04
C ASN A 173 14.51 0.32 -4.63
N LYS A 174 14.82 1.62 -4.47
CA LYS A 174 16.10 2.07 -3.91
C LYS A 174 16.21 1.68 -2.44
N ALA A 175 15.15 1.87 -1.66
CA ALA A 175 15.09 1.46 -0.25
C ALA A 175 15.20 -0.08 -0.09
N LYS A 176 14.57 -0.85 -0.99
CA LYS A 176 14.59 -2.32 -0.97
C LYS A 176 16.00 -2.90 -1.02
N ASN A 177 16.93 -2.24 -1.71
CA ASN A 177 18.33 -2.67 -1.79
C ASN A 177 19.12 -2.43 -0.51
N LEU A 178 18.60 -1.64 0.43
CA LEU A 178 19.31 -1.27 1.67
C LEU A 178 18.54 -1.67 2.93
N ILE A 179 17.29 -2.14 2.80
CA ILE A 179 16.42 -2.47 3.93
C ILE A 179 17.00 -3.55 4.85
N TYR A 180 17.77 -4.50 4.30
CA TYR A 180 18.44 -5.56 5.11
C TYR A 180 19.51 -5.01 6.05
N THR A 181 19.99 -3.78 5.83
CA THR A 181 20.96 -3.11 6.71
C THR A 181 20.28 -2.33 7.84
N VAL A 182 18.96 -2.15 7.77
CA VAL A 182 18.18 -1.35 8.72
C VAL A 182 17.59 -2.23 9.81
N SER A 183 18.01 -2.01 11.04
CA SER A 183 17.50 -2.73 12.22
C SER A 183 16.27 -2.08 12.84
N ASP A 184 15.91 -0.85 12.44
CA ASP A 184 14.78 -0.12 12.99
C ASP A 184 13.44 -0.76 12.59
N ARG A 185 12.61 -1.06 13.58
CA ARG A 185 11.36 -1.81 13.38
C ARG A 185 10.27 -0.95 12.77
N ASP A 186 10.21 0.33 13.13
CA ASP A 186 9.21 1.28 12.61
C ASP A 186 9.47 1.60 11.13
N THR A 187 10.74 1.81 10.77
CA THR A 187 11.15 1.99 9.36
C THR A 187 10.81 0.75 8.51
N ASN A 188 11.06 -0.46 9.03
CA ASN A 188 10.67 -1.70 8.36
C ASN A 188 9.15 -1.86 8.21
N LEU A 189 8.37 -1.45 9.22
CA LEU A 189 6.91 -1.44 9.16
C LEU A 189 6.41 -0.49 8.05
N HIS A 190 6.90 0.75 8.03
CA HIS A 190 6.51 1.72 7.00
C HIS A 190 6.93 1.27 5.59
N PHE A 191 8.09 0.62 5.45
CA PHE A 191 8.50 0.01 4.20
C PHE A 191 7.49 -1.04 3.71
N ASN A 192 7.14 -2.00 4.57
CA ASN A 192 6.20 -3.08 4.23
C ASN A 192 4.81 -2.52 3.90
N LEU A 193 4.35 -1.51 4.64
CA LEU A 193 3.06 -0.85 4.38
C LEU A 193 3.05 -0.14 3.02
N CYS A 194 4.11 0.62 2.71
CA CYS A 194 4.25 1.27 1.39
C CYS A 194 4.30 0.23 0.27
N GLN A 195 5.02 -0.88 0.47
CA GLN A 195 5.10 -1.96 -0.49
C GLN A 195 3.73 -2.60 -0.76
N ALA A 196 2.96 -2.89 0.29
CA ALA A 196 1.61 -3.45 0.17
C ALA A 196 0.65 -2.47 -0.54
N ARG A 197 0.72 -1.16 -0.24
CA ARG A 197 -0.06 -0.12 -0.91
C ARG A 197 0.26 -0.01 -2.41
N ILE A 198 1.54 -0.07 -2.77
CA ILE A 198 1.96 -0.06 -4.18
C ILE A 198 1.41 -1.29 -4.91
N TYR A 199 1.55 -2.49 -4.33
CA TYR A 199 1.03 -3.71 -4.94
C TYR A 199 -0.49 -3.70 -5.12
N ASP A 200 -1.23 -3.17 -4.15
CA ASP A 200 -2.69 -3.01 -4.25
C ASP A 200 -3.05 -2.06 -5.41
N ALA A 201 -2.39 -0.91 -5.50
CA ALA A 201 -2.64 0.07 -6.56
C ALA A 201 -2.22 -0.44 -7.97
N GLN A 202 -1.19 -1.28 -8.05
CA GLN A 202 -0.77 -1.96 -9.29
C GLN A 202 -1.63 -3.18 -9.66
N ARG A 203 -2.68 -3.48 -8.90
CA ARG A 203 -3.55 -4.67 -9.07
C ARG A 203 -2.82 -6.01 -8.85
N ASN A 204 -1.67 -5.99 -8.19
CA ASN A 204 -1.01 -7.19 -7.69
C ASN A 204 -1.59 -7.58 -6.32
N PHE A 205 -2.88 -7.91 -6.32
CA PHE A 205 -3.66 -8.08 -5.09
C PHE A 205 -3.20 -9.26 -4.23
N LEU A 206 -2.62 -10.31 -4.82
CA LEU A 206 -2.12 -11.47 -4.06
C LEU A 206 -0.91 -11.09 -3.20
N ALA A 207 0.05 -10.36 -3.77
CA ALA A 207 1.21 -9.88 -3.04
C ALA A 207 0.81 -8.84 -1.98
N ALA A 208 -0.13 -7.95 -2.33
CA ALA A 208 -0.68 -6.98 -1.39
C ALA A 208 -1.39 -7.65 -0.21
N ALA A 209 -2.25 -8.65 -0.46
CA ALA A 209 -2.96 -9.39 0.57
C ALA A 209 -2.00 -10.10 1.53
N GLN A 210 -0.93 -10.71 1.00
CA GLN A 210 0.10 -11.31 1.83
C GLN A 210 0.83 -10.25 2.67
N GLY A 211 1.25 -9.13 2.07
CA GLY A 211 1.91 -8.04 2.79
C GLY A 211 1.07 -7.48 3.93
N TYR A 212 -0.21 -7.18 3.69
CA TYR A 212 -1.12 -6.70 4.73
C TYR A 212 -1.38 -7.73 5.83
N HIS A 213 -1.49 -9.01 5.46
CA HIS A 213 -1.64 -10.09 6.43
C HIS A 213 -0.39 -10.23 7.32
N ASP A 214 0.80 -10.17 6.75
CA ASP A 214 2.07 -10.23 7.49
C ASP A 214 2.22 -9.03 8.45
N ILE A 215 1.80 -7.83 8.01
CA ILE A 215 1.75 -6.62 8.84
C ILE A 215 0.78 -6.79 10.02
N SER A 216 -0.37 -7.46 9.82
CA SER A 216 -1.38 -7.66 10.88
C SER A 216 -0.89 -8.48 12.08
N PHE A 217 0.21 -9.24 11.93
CA PHE A 217 0.83 -9.99 13.02
C PHE A 217 1.89 -9.20 13.78
N MET A 218 2.28 -8.01 13.32
CA MET A 218 3.31 -7.22 13.97
C MET A 218 2.77 -6.62 15.28
N PRO A 219 3.36 -6.94 16.45
CA PRO A 219 2.83 -6.51 17.76
C PRO A 219 3.09 -5.03 18.06
N ILE A 220 3.86 -4.35 17.22
CA ILE A 220 4.17 -2.91 17.35
C ILE A 220 2.92 -2.07 17.03
N ILE A 221 2.03 -2.62 16.21
CA ILE A 221 0.84 -1.96 15.71
C ILE A 221 -0.29 -2.09 16.75
N ALA A 222 -1.04 -1.01 16.96
CA ALA A 222 -2.21 -1.01 17.81
C ALA A 222 -3.24 -2.07 17.34
N GLU A 223 -4.04 -2.61 18.25
CA GLU A 223 -5.01 -3.66 17.91
C GLU A 223 -6.02 -3.22 16.84
N GLU A 224 -6.50 -1.99 16.92
CA GLU A 224 -7.43 -1.41 15.94
C GLU A 224 -6.81 -1.35 14.53
N GLU A 225 -5.55 -0.94 14.42
CA GLU A 225 -4.82 -0.89 13.16
C GLU A 225 -4.49 -2.29 12.62
N ARG A 226 -4.28 -3.28 13.49
CA ARG A 226 -4.12 -4.69 13.09
C ARG A 226 -5.40 -5.26 12.47
N VAL A 227 -6.56 -4.91 13.02
CA VAL A 227 -7.86 -5.31 12.47
C VAL A 227 -8.12 -4.60 11.12
N LEU A 228 -7.78 -3.32 11.01
CA LEU A 228 -7.90 -2.57 9.75
C LEU A 228 -7.01 -3.17 8.64
N THR A 229 -5.75 -3.48 8.95
CA THR A 229 -4.83 -4.10 7.99
C THR A 229 -5.30 -5.50 7.58
N LEU A 230 -5.90 -6.27 8.49
CA LEU A 230 -6.53 -7.54 8.16
C LEU A 230 -7.73 -7.36 7.21
N SER A 231 -8.58 -6.36 7.42
CA SER A 231 -9.67 -6.01 6.48
C SER A 231 -9.12 -5.67 5.08
N MET A 232 -8.02 -4.89 5.01
CA MET A 232 -7.35 -4.62 3.73
C MET A 232 -6.80 -5.88 3.05
N ALA A 233 -6.25 -6.82 3.83
CA ALA A 233 -5.77 -8.11 3.33
C ALA A 233 -6.92 -8.94 2.72
N ILE A 234 -8.07 -9.00 3.38
CA ILE A 234 -9.28 -9.68 2.89
C ILE A 234 -9.77 -9.01 1.60
N LYS A 235 -9.85 -7.68 1.57
CA LYS A 235 -10.26 -6.93 0.36
C LYS A 235 -9.39 -7.26 -0.84
N CYS A 236 -8.07 -7.25 -0.67
CA CYS A 236 -7.14 -7.63 -1.72
C CYS A 236 -7.29 -9.11 -2.13
N ALA A 237 -7.41 -10.04 -1.18
CA ALA A 237 -7.57 -11.46 -1.47
C ALA A 237 -8.85 -11.76 -2.27
N VAL A 238 -9.94 -11.05 -1.97
CA VAL A 238 -11.22 -11.17 -2.70
C VAL A 238 -11.10 -10.60 -4.13
N LEU A 239 -10.40 -9.48 -4.31
CA LEU A 239 -10.18 -8.85 -5.63
C LEU A 239 -9.20 -9.62 -6.54
N ALA A 240 -8.36 -10.48 -5.96
CA ALA A 240 -7.39 -11.27 -6.71
C ALA A 240 -8.08 -12.22 -7.73
N PRO A 241 -7.42 -12.50 -8.87
CA PRO A 241 -7.97 -13.42 -9.87
C PRO A 241 -8.09 -14.85 -9.32
N ALA A 242 -9.15 -15.56 -9.74
CA ALA A 242 -9.40 -16.93 -9.26
C ALA A 242 -8.25 -17.88 -9.64
N GLY A 243 -7.74 -18.65 -8.68
CA GLY A 243 -6.66 -19.62 -8.90
C GLY A 243 -6.10 -20.22 -7.59
N PRO A 244 -5.18 -21.21 -7.66
CA PRO A 244 -4.69 -21.94 -6.49
C PRO A 244 -3.97 -21.05 -5.45
N ALA A 245 -3.28 -20.00 -5.90
CA ALA A 245 -2.64 -19.04 -5.02
C ALA A 245 -3.66 -18.23 -4.20
N ARG A 246 -4.77 -17.81 -4.83
CA ARG A 246 -5.88 -17.12 -4.19
C ARG A 246 -6.59 -18.02 -3.17
N SER A 247 -6.92 -19.25 -3.53
CA SER A 247 -7.58 -20.20 -2.60
C SER A 247 -6.72 -20.45 -1.35
N ARG A 248 -5.39 -20.55 -1.51
CA ARG A 248 -4.46 -20.64 -0.36
C ARG A 248 -4.45 -19.38 0.49
N ALA A 249 -4.50 -18.19 -0.11
CA ALA A 249 -4.56 -16.93 0.61
C ALA A 249 -5.88 -16.79 1.41
N LEU A 250 -7.01 -17.06 0.77
CA LEU A 250 -8.33 -17.08 1.41
C LEU A 250 -8.38 -18.10 2.55
N GLY A 251 -7.82 -19.29 2.37
CA GLY A 251 -7.76 -20.31 3.41
C GLY A 251 -6.88 -19.94 4.60
N ARG A 252 -5.84 -19.12 4.42
CA ARG A 252 -5.07 -18.56 5.55
C ARG A 252 -5.90 -17.54 6.32
N LEU A 253 -6.55 -16.62 5.60
CA LEU A 253 -7.38 -15.58 6.20
C LEU A 253 -8.61 -16.16 6.91
N TYR A 254 -9.23 -17.19 6.37
CA TYR A 254 -10.39 -17.86 6.97
C TYR A 254 -10.05 -18.59 8.28
N LYS A 255 -8.82 -19.12 8.40
CA LYS A 255 -8.33 -19.78 9.62
C LYS A 255 -7.93 -18.79 10.73
N ASP A 256 -7.84 -17.50 10.42
CA ASP A 256 -7.57 -16.46 11.42
C ASP A 256 -8.88 -16.13 12.15
N GLU A 257 -8.93 -16.42 13.46
CA GLU A 257 -10.12 -16.15 14.29
C GLU A 257 -10.51 -14.66 14.30
N ARG A 258 -9.53 -13.76 14.12
CA ARG A 258 -9.77 -12.31 14.06
C ARG A 258 -10.55 -11.91 12.82
N ALA A 259 -10.53 -12.71 11.76
CA ALA A 259 -11.28 -12.41 10.55
C ALA A 259 -12.80 -12.50 10.79
N ALA A 260 -13.26 -13.29 11.77
CA ALA A 260 -14.68 -13.49 12.05
C ALA A 260 -15.39 -12.24 12.60
N THR A 261 -14.66 -11.26 13.16
CA THR A 261 -15.23 -10.01 13.67
C THR A 261 -15.43 -8.96 12.59
N LEU A 262 -14.88 -9.17 11.39
CA LEU A 262 -14.91 -8.22 10.28
C LEU A 262 -16.20 -8.34 9.47
N GLU A 263 -16.68 -7.21 8.94
CA GLU A 263 -17.86 -7.17 8.07
C GLU A 263 -17.65 -7.97 6.77
N GLU A 264 -16.40 -8.06 6.30
CA GLU A 264 -16.03 -8.77 5.09
C GLU A 264 -16.02 -10.30 5.25
N PHE A 265 -16.15 -10.83 6.48
CA PHE A 265 -16.06 -12.26 6.77
C PHE A 265 -17.06 -13.11 5.98
N GLY A 266 -18.30 -12.64 5.82
CA GLY A 266 -19.33 -13.40 5.10
C GLY A 266 -18.97 -13.67 3.64
N ILE A 267 -18.27 -12.74 3.00
CA ILE A 267 -17.79 -12.93 1.62
C ILE A 267 -16.51 -13.75 1.60
N LEU A 268 -15.62 -13.56 2.57
CA LEU A 268 -14.43 -14.41 2.73
C LEU A 268 -14.82 -15.88 2.86
N GLU A 269 -15.76 -16.22 3.73
CA GLU A 269 -16.27 -17.58 3.95
C GLU A 269 -16.82 -18.16 2.64
N LYS A 270 -17.70 -17.43 1.96
CA LYS A 270 -18.30 -17.90 0.70
C LYS A 270 -17.27 -18.06 -0.41
N MET A 271 -16.31 -17.14 -0.50
CA MET A 271 -15.21 -17.22 -1.47
C MET A 271 -14.29 -18.41 -1.18
N PHE A 272 -14.04 -18.72 0.10
CA PHE A 272 -13.20 -19.85 0.48
C PHE A 272 -13.90 -21.21 0.27
N LEU A 273 -15.19 -21.30 0.58
CA LEU A 273 -16.00 -22.51 0.43
C LEU A 273 -16.58 -22.69 -0.98
N ASP A 274 -16.10 -21.91 -1.97
CA ASP A 274 -16.55 -21.95 -3.36
C ASP A 274 -18.09 -21.81 -3.53
N ARG A 275 -18.74 -21.07 -2.62
CA ARG A 275 -20.19 -20.76 -2.66
C ARG A 275 -20.48 -19.61 -3.63
N LEU A 276 -21.69 -19.61 -4.20
CA LEU A 276 -22.16 -18.54 -5.07
C LEU A 276 -22.41 -17.24 -4.29
N LEU A 277 -22.01 -16.12 -4.88
CA LEU A 277 -22.20 -14.78 -4.33
C LEU A 277 -23.40 -14.08 -4.98
N GLY A 278 -24.30 -13.58 -4.13
CA GLY A 278 -25.46 -12.80 -4.57
C GLY A 278 -25.11 -11.34 -4.85
N PRO A 279 -25.89 -10.64 -5.70
CA PRO A 279 -25.61 -9.27 -6.09
C PRO A 279 -25.65 -8.28 -4.91
N ASP A 280 -26.53 -8.49 -3.94
CA ASP A 280 -26.67 -7.61 -2.77
C ASP A 280 -25.44 -7.63 -1.85
N GLU A 281 -24.81 -8.80 -1.71
CA GLU A 281 -23.61 -8.98 -0.89
C GLU A 281 -22.41 -8.32 -1.56
N VAL A 282 -22.29 -8.51 -2.87
CA VAL A 282 -21.25 -7.86 -3.69
C VAL A 282 -21.42 -6.33 -3.65
N ALA A 283 -22.66 -5.82 -3.69
CA ALA A 283 -22.93 -4.40 -3.57
C ALA A 283 -22.58 -3.83 -2.19
N LYS A 284 -22.83 -4.58 -1.10
CA LYS A 284 -22.39 -4.20 0.26
C LYS A 284 -20.87 -4.13 0.34
N PHE A 285 -20.17 -5.13 -0.19
CA PHE A 285 -18.71 -5.17 -0.21
C PHE A 285 -18.09 -4.04 -1.04
N ALA A 286 -18.68 -3.74 -2.19
CA ALA A 286 -18.20 -2.68 -3.06
C ALA A 286 -18.19 -1.30 -2.38
N LYS A 287 -19.08 -1.05 -1.42
CA LYS A 287 -19.11 0.20 -0.63
C LYS A 287 -17.90 0.34 0.31
N GLY A 288 -17.30 -0.77 0.72
CA GLY A 288 -16.13 -0.79 1.61
C GLY A 288 -14.79 -0.74 0.87
N LEU A 289 -14.78 -0.73 -0.47
CA LEU A 289 -13.57 -0.69 -1.29
C LEU A 289 -13.07 0.73 -1.51
N ALA A 290 -11.76 0.86 -1.69
CA ALA A 290 -11.14 2.14 -2.00
C ALA A 290 -11.41 2.57 -3.45
N ILE A 291 -11.30 3.88 -3.71
CA ILE A 291 -11.59 4.48 -5.02
C ILE A 291 -10.73 3.86 -6.13
N HIS A 292 -9.43 3.61 -5.86
CA HIS A 292 -8.52 2.99 -6.83
C HIS A 292 -8.89 1.54 -7.16
N GLN A 293 -9.49 0.81 -6.23
CA GLN A 293 -9.95 -0.58 -6.42
C GLN A 293 -11.23 -0.67 -7.26
N LEU A 294 -12.02 0.39 -7.28
CA LEU A 294 -13.26 0.50 -8.08
C LEU A 294 -13.01 1.01 -9.51
N ALA A 295 -11.75 1.25 -9.89
CA ALA A 295 -11.39 1.70 -11.23
C ALA A 295 -11.92 0.75 -12.32
N LYS A 296 -12.60 1.32 -13.32
CA LYS A 296 -13.13 0.56 -14.45
C LYS A 296 -11.99 0.11 -15.38
N THR A 297 -12.12 -1.10 -15.90
CA THR A 297 -11.26 -1.66 -16.93
C THR A 297 -11.70 -1.16 -18.30
N ALA A 298 -10.90 -1.41 -19.35
CA ALA A 298 -11.23 -1.04 -20.74
C ALA A 298 -12.62 -1.53 -21.19
N ASP A 299 -13.06 -2.67 -20.66
CA ASP A 299 -14.36 -3.29 -20.97
C ASP A 299 -15.55 -2.66 -20.20
N GLY A 300 -15.31 -1.57 -19.45
CA GLY A 300 -16.31 -0.89 -18.63
C GLY A 300 -16.67 -1.61 -17.31
N SER A 301 -16.17 -2.82 -17.09
CA SER A 301 -16.33 -3.60 -15.85
C SER A 301 -15.29 -3.22 -14.79
N ASN A 302 -15.64 -3.30 -13.51
CA ASN A 302 -14.69 -3.13 -12.41
C ASN A 302 -13.97 -4.47 -12.13
N VAL A 303 -12.81 -4.39 -11.45
CA VAL A 303 -12.01 -5.56 -11.06
C VAL A 303 -12.85 -6.53 -10.23
N LEU A 304 -13.66 -6.01 -9.31
CA LEU A 304 -14.55 -6.80 -8.45
C LEU A 304 -15.55 -7.64 -9.26
N ALA A 305 -16.27 -7.06 -10.22
CA ALA A 305 -17.26 -7.77 -11.01
C ALA A 305 -16.63 -8.91 -11.80
N ARG A 306 -15.44 -8.67 -12.37
CA ARG A 306 -14.69 -9.74 -13.05
C ARG A 306 -14.31 -10.86 -12.08
N ALA A 307 -13.78 -10.51 -10.89
CA ALA A 307 -13.40 -11.50 -9.89
C ALA A 307 -14.61 -12.32 -9.38
N VAL A 308 -15.76 -11.67 -9.18
CA VAL A 308 -17.01 -12.31 -8.76
C VAL A 308 -17.56 -13.24 -9.84
N VAL A 309 -17.55 -12.82 -11.10
CA VAL A 309 -17.98 -13.67 -12.21
C VAL A 309 -17.10 -14.91 -12.32
N GLU A 310 -15.77 -14.74 -12.30
CA GLU A 310 -14.82 -15.86 -12.39
C GLU A 310 -14.97 -16.81 -11.19
N HIS A 311 -15.24 -16.27 -10.00
CA HIS A 311 -15.52 -17.05 -8.79
C HIS A 311 -16.84 -17.82 -8.90
N ASN A 312 -17.93 -17.15 -9.24
CA ASN A 312 -19.24 -17.79 -9.36
C ASN A 312 -19.23 -18.86 -10.45
N LEU A 313 -18.53 -18.65 -11.56
CA LEU A 313 -18.37 -19.67 -12.60
C LEU A 313 -17.66 -20.93 -12.08
N ARG A 314 -16.63 -20.76 -11.24
CA ARG A 314 -15.98 -21.88 -10.55
C ARG A 314 -16.94 -22.57 -9.59
N GLY A 315 -17.72 -21.82 -8.81
CA GLY A 315 -18.77 -22.38 -7.95
C GLY A 315 -19.81 -23.20 -8.74
N VAL A 316 -20.27 -22.69 -9.88
CA VAL A 316 -21.19 -23.40 -10.79
C VAL A 316 -20.57 -24.72 -11.28
N SER A 317 -19.27 -24.75 -11.55
CA SER A 317 -18.60 -25.99 -12.01
C SER A 317 -18.59 -27.13 -11.00
N TYR A 318 -18.72 -26.82 -9.70
CA TYR A 318 -18.88 -27.82 -8.65
C TYR A 318 -20.33 -28.26 -8.46
N LEU A 319 -21.29 -27.43 -8.87
CA LEU A 319 -22.72 -27.68 -8.67
C LEU A 319 -23.38 -28.38 -9.87
N TYR A 320 -22.88 -28.13 -11.08
CA TYR A 320 -23.50 -28.60 -12.32
C TYR A 320 -22.53 -29.47 -13.13
N GLN A 321 -23.04 -30.58 -13.67
CA GLN A 321 -22.31 -31.35 -14.69
C GLN A 321 -22.33 -30.63 -16.04
N ASN A 322 -23.47 -30.05 -16.39
CA ASN A 322 -23.63 -29.23 -17.58
C ASN A 322 -24.60 -28.06 -17.32
N ILE A 323 -24.46 -27.00 -18.11
CA ILE A 323 -25.34 -25.83 -18.03
C ILE A 323 -25.43 -25.14 -19.39
N SER A 324 -26.62 -24.63 -19.75
CA SER A 324 -26.77 -23.79 -20.95
C SER A 324 -26.19 -22.38 -20.73
N PHE A 325 -25.75 -21.71 -21.79
CA PHE A 325 -25.26 -20.32 -21.71
C PHE A 325 -26.28 -19.37 -21.09
N SER A 326 -27.56 -19.51 -21.44
CA SER A 326 -28.65 -18.68 -20.92
C SER A 326 -28.92 -18.84 -19.42
N SER A 327 -28.79 -20.06 -18.91
CA SER A 327 -28.93 -20.31 -17.47
C SER A 327 -27.68 -19.82 -16.72
N LEU A 328 -26.49 -20.01 -17.29
CA LEU A 328 -25.25 -19.52 -16.72
C LEU A 328 -25.21 -17.98 -16.67
N GLY A 329 -25.62 -17.30 -17.75
CA GLY A 329 -25.70 -15.85 -17.83
C GLY A 329 -26.59 -15.26 -16.74
N LYS A 330 -27.75 -15.88 -16.48
CA LYS A 330 -28.66 -15.48 -15.38
C LYS A 330 -28.01 -15.59 -13.99
N ILE A 331 -27.24 -16.65 -13.74
CA ILE A 331 -26.56 -16.85 -12.44
C ILE A 331 -25.40 -15.84 -12.28
N LEU A 332 -24.66 -15.57 -13.35
CA LEU A 332 -23.51 -14.67 -13.34
C LEU A 332 -23.89 -13.18 -13.46
N GLY A 333 -25.12 -12.88 -13.87
CA GLY A 333 -25.54 -11.52 -14.23
C GLY A 333 -24.87 -11.00 -15.51
N LEU A 334 -24.57 -11.90 -16.45
CA LEU A 334 -23.93 -11.61 -17.73
C LEU A 334 -24.82 -12.00 -18.91
N ASP A 335 -24.51 -11.42 -20.06
CA ASP A 335 -25.07 -11.84 -21.35
C ASP A 335 -24.51 -13.20 -21.78
N ASP A 336 -25.25 -13.92 -22.63
CA ASP A 336 -24.92 -15.29 -23.04
C ASP A 336 -23.54 -15.34 -23.71
N ASP A 337 -23.26 -14.41 -24.63
CA ASP A 337 -21.99 -14.33 -25.36
C ASP A 337 -20.82 -14.02 -24.41
N LYS A 338 -21.03 -13.17 -23.39
CA LYS A 338 -20.01 -12.83 -22.39
C LYS A 338 -19.74 -13.99 -21.42
N ALA A 339 -20.77 -14.77 -21.11
CA ALA A 339 -20.65 -15.96 -20.28
C ALA A 339 -19.83 -17.05 -21.01
N GLU A 340 -20.06 -17.24 -22.31
CA GLU A 340 -19.26 -18.11 -23.18
C GLU A 340 -17.80 -17.65 -23.22
N GLU A 341 -17.55 -16.39 -23.55
CA GLU A 341 -16.19 -15.83 -23.67
C GLU A 341 -15.40 -15.94 -22.35
N THR A 342 -16.05 -15.65 -21.22
CA THR A 342 -15.41 -15.75 -19.90
C THR A 342 -15.11 -17.20 -19.54
N THR A 343 -16.00 -18.14 -19.88
CA THR A 343 -15.79 -19.57 -19.66
C THR A 343 -14.64 -20.09 -20.52
N ALA A 344 -14.62 -19.75 -21.80
CA ALA A 344 -13.57 -20.12 -22.74
C ALA A 344 -12.20 -19.66 -22.21
N ARG A 345 -12.10 -18.39 -21.79
CA ARG A 345 -10.89 -17.81 -21.20
C ARG A 345 -10.40 -18.57 -19.97
N MET A 346 -11.31 -18.99 -19.08
CA MET A 346 -10.95 -19.75 -17.87
C MET A 346 -10.47 -21.17 -18.18
N ILE A 347 -11.03 -21.81 -19.21
CA ILE A 347 -10.60 -23.12 -19.70
C ILE A 347 -9.23 -23.03 -20.37
N GLU A 348 -9.01 -22.04 -21.24
CA GLU A 348 -7.71 -21.80 -21.91
C GLU A 348 -6.58 -21.57 -20.89
N GLN A 349 -6.87 -20.81 -19.84
CA GLN A 349 -5.92 -20.53 -18.76
C GLN A 349 -5.73 -21.71 -17.80
N LYS A 350 -6.38 -22.86 -18.06
CA LYS A 350 -6.36 -24.07 -17.23
C LYS A 350 -6.81 -23.82 -15.77
N ARG A 351 -7.62 -22.79 -15.56
CA ARG A 351 -8.19 -22.45 -14.24
C ARG A 351 -9.53 -23.14 -14.00
N LEU A 352 -10.17 -23.58 -15.08
CA LEU A 352 -11.41 -24.33 -15.09
C LEU A 352 -11.25 -25.54 -16.01
N VAL A 353 -11.82 -26.67 -15.61
CA VAL A 353 -11.80 -27.89 -16.43
C VAL A 353 -13.20 -28.12 -16.99
N GLY A 354 -13.32 -28.00 -18.31
CA GLY A 354 -14.59 -28.19 -19.00
C GLY A 354 -14.43 -28.25 -20.51
N ARG A 355 -15.54 -28.47 -21.20
CA ARG A 355 -15.68 -28.41 -22.65
C ARG A 355 -16.88 -27.55 -22.99
N ILE A 356 -16.78 -26.79 -24.07
CA ILE A 356 -17.85 -25.92 -24.55
C ILE A 356 -18.40 -26.56 -25.83
N ASP A 357 -19.70 -26.81 -25.86
CA ASP A 357 -20.42 -27.14 -27.09
C ASP A 357 -21.12 -25.87 -27.60
N GLN A 358 -20.56 -25.30 -28.67
CA GLN A 358 -21.06 -24.06 -29.23
C GLN A 358 -22.33 -24.26 -30.08
N ILE A 359 -22.57 -25.47 -30.60
CA ILE A 359 -23.75 -25.77 -31.43
C ILE A 359 -24.97 -25.88 -30.52
N GLU A 360 -24.86 -26.66 -29.45
CA GLU A 360 -25.95 -26.84 -28.48
C GLU A 360 -26.02 -25.70 -27.45
N ARG A 361 -25.01 -24.83 -27.39
CA ARG A 361 -24.89 -23.73 -26.42
C ARG A 361 -24.87 -24.22 -24.96
N VAL A 362 -24.14 -25.31 -24.72
CA VAL A 362 -24.02 -25.98 -23.42
C VAL A 362 -22.55 -26.12 -23.02
N ILE A 363 -22.28 -25.85 -21.75
CA ILE A 363 -20.97 -26.07 -21.12
C ILE A 363 -21.04 -27.37 -20.35
N TRP A 364 -20.04 -28.22 -20.56
CA TRP A 364 -19.83 -29.45 -19.81
C TRP A 364 -18.66 -29.27 -18.86
N PHE A 365 -18.92 -29.28 -17.56
CA PHE A 365 -17.88 -29.22 -16.53
C PHE A 365 -17.40 -30.64 -16.22
N ARG A 366 -16.09 -30.81 -15.98
CA ARG A 366 -15.59 -32.09 -15.46
C ARG A 366 -15.60 -32.05 -13.94
N CYS A 367 -16.34 -32.99 -13.34
CA CYS A 367 -16.23 -33.27 -11.91
C CYS A 367 -14.94 -34.07 -11.66
N GLY A 368 -13.90 -33.44 -11.12
CA GLY A 368 -12.69 -34.10 -10.62
C GLY A 368 -11.39 -33.83 -11.40
N ASP A 369 -10.30 -33.70 -10.64
CA ASP A 369 -8.92 -33.49 -11.09
C ASP A 369 -8.37 -34.70 -11.86
N CYS A 370 -8.79 -34.89 -13.11
CA CYS A 370 -8.24 -35.91 -14.00
C CYS A 370 -8.10 -35.34 -15.42
N ILE A 371 -6.95 -34.73 -15.69
CA ILE A 371 -6.57 -34.32 -17.03
C ILE A 371 -6.15 -35.58 -17.80
N GLY A 372 -6.99 -36.05 -18.75
CA GLY A 372 -6.53 -36.92 -19.84
C GLY A 372 -7.15 -38.31 -19.97
N GLU A 373 -8.06 -38.72 -19.09
CA GLU A 373 -8.62 -40.09 -19.15
C GLU A 373 -10.05 -40.13 -19.71
N THR A 374 -10.28 -41.11 -20.58
CA THR A 374 -11.54 -41.42 -21.26
C THR A 374 -12.64 -41.76 -20.24
N GLY A 375 -13.88 -41.32 -20.50
CA GLY A 375 -14.98 -41.22 -19.53
C GLY A 375 -15.34 -42.47 -18.69
N ASN A 376 -14.97 -43.68 -19.12
CA ASN A 376 -15.24 -44.91 -18.34
C ASN A 376 -14.37 -45.00 -17.07
N ASN A 377 -13.11 -44.58 -17.12
CA ASN A 377 -12.22 -44.63 -15.95
C ASN A 377 -12.66 -43.63 -14.86
N GLN A 378 -13.33 -42.55 -15.24
CA GLN A 378 -13.80 -41.52 -14.31
C GLN A 378 -15.01 -41.97 -13.50
N GLN A 379 -15.96 -42.69 -14.13
CA GLN A 379 -17.10 -43.28 -13.42
C GLN A 379 -16.65 -44.35 -12.42
N ILE A 380 -15.64 -45.14 -12.79
CA ILE A 380 -15.03 -46.14 -11.89
C ILE A 380 -14.37 -45.45 -10.70
N LYS A 381 -13.56 -44.40 -10.92
CA LYS A 381 -12.95 -43.62 -9.84
C LYS A 381 -13.98 -42.97 -8.90
N GLN A 382 -15.09 -42.45 -9.44
CA GLN A 382 -16.16 -41.91 -8.61
C GLN A 382 -16.85 -43.00 -7.79
N TRP A 383 -17.04 -44.18 -8.38
CA TRP A 383 -17.59 -45.34 -7.67
C TRP A 383 -16.65 -45.81 -6.54
N ASP A 384 -15.34 -45.89 -6.80
CA ASP A 384 -14.33 -46.20 -5.79
C ASP A 384 -14.33 -45.18 -4.65
N ALA A 385 -14.43 -43.88 -4.97
CA ALA A 385 -14.54 -42.82 -3.96
C ALA A 385 -15.80 -42.99 -3.10
N ASN A 386 -16.95 -43.26 -3.70
CA ASN A 386 -18.19 -43.48 -2.95
C ASN A 386 -18.11 -44.72 -2.05
N ILE A 387 -17.44 -45.79 -2.48
CA ILE A 387 -17.20 -46.98 -1.65
C ILE A 387 -16.29 -46.62 -0.48
N HIS A 388 -15.24 -45.85 -0.72
CA HIS A 388 -14.34 -45.38 0.31
C HIS A 388 -15.05 -44.52 1.35
N ASP A 389 -15.83 -43.52 0.91
CA ASP A 389 -16.60 -42.64 1.79
C ASP A 389 -17.61 -43.43 2.65
N LEU A 390 -18.29 -44.43 2.05
CA LEU A 390 -19.20 -45.30 2.80
C LEU A 390 -18.46 -46.12 3.86
N ALA A 391 -17.28 -46.64 3.53
CA ALA A 391 -16.47 -47.40 4.48
C ALA A 391 -15.97 -46.51 5.63
N GLU A 392 -15.53 -45.28 5.34
CA GLU A 392 -15.10 -44.30 6.35
C GLU A 392 -16.25 -43.91 7.29
N GLU A 393 -17.45 -43.65 6.76
CA GLU A 393 -18.63 -43.36 7.59
C GLU A 393 -19.03 -44.56 8.47
N VAL A 394 -18.91 -45.81 7.97
CA VAL A 394 -19.14 -47.01 8.78
C VAL A 394 -18.10 -47.12 9.91
N GLU A 395 -16.83 -46.85 9.62
CA GLU A 395 -15.77 -46.85 10.63
C GLU A 395 -15.98 -45.75 11.69
N LYS A 396 -16.40 -44.57 11.26
CA LYS A 396 -16.73 -43.44 12.15
C LYS A 396 -17.89 -43.78 13.08
N VAL A 397 -19.00 -44.31 12.55
CA VAL A 397 -20.14 -44.75 13.36
C VAL A 397 -19.72 -45.86 14.34
N THR A 398 -18.89 -46.80 13.89
CA THR A 398 -18.38 -47.88 14.76
C THR A 398 -17.51 -47.34 15.89
N SER A 399 -16.64 -46.36 15.58
CA SER A 399 -15.78 -45.68 16.56
C SER A 399 -16.60 -44.89 17.58
N GLU A 400 -17.62 -44.16 17.13
CA GLU A 400 -18.55 -43.43 18.01
C GLU A 400 -19.36 -44.38 18.91
N LEU A 401 -19.81 -45.52 18.38
CA LEU A 401 -20.49 -46.56 19.16
C LEU A 401 -19.58 -47.19 20.22
N GLN A 402 -18.29 -47.41 19.92
CA GLN A 402 -17.33 -47.93 20.89
C GLN A 402 -17.04 -46.92 22.01
N LEU A 403 -17.00 -45.62 21.70
CA LEU A 403 -16.79 -44.56 22.68
C LEU A 403 -18.00 -44.39 23.62
N LEU A 404 -19.22 -44.39 23.06
CA LEU A 404 -20.44 -44.11 23.82
C LEU A 404 -21.03 -45.34 24.51
N TYR A 405 -20.91 -46.53 23.90
CA TYR A 405 -21.52 -47.78 24.39
C TYR A 405 -20.55 -48.97 24.35
N PRO A 406 -19.45 -48.93 25.12
CA PRO A 406 -18.44 -49.98 25.09
C PRO A 406 -18.96 -51.35 25.52
N GLU A 407 -19.93 -51.43 26.45
CA GLU A 407 -20.52 -52.69 26.89
C GLU A 407 -21.41 -53.35 25.82
N PHE A 408 -22.11 -52.55 25.01
CA PHE A 408 -22.93 -53.05 23.90
C PHE A 408 -22.04 -53.64 22.81
N VAL A 409 -20.97 -52.92 22.46
CA VAL A 409 -19.97 -53.38 21.49
C VAL A 409 -19.28 -54.64 21.98
N ALA A 410 -18.87 -54.72 23.25
CA ALA A 410 -18.23 -55.91 23.81
C ALA A 410 -19.12 -57.17 23.82
N ARG A 411 -20.45 -57.01 23.98
CA ARG A 411 -21.41 -58.13 23.93
C ARG A 411 -21.68 -58.64 22.51
N HIS A 412 -21.54 -57.78 21.50
CA HIS A 412 -21.85 -58.10 20.11
C HIS A 412 -20.60 -58.33 19.22
N MET A 413 -19.39 -57.97 19.69
CA MET A 413 -18.11 -58.26 19.03
C MET A 413 -17.49 -59.62 19.39
N THR A 414 -18.06 -60.38 20.33
CA THR A 414 -17.62 -61.75 20.60
C THR A 414 -18.13 -62.67 19.50
N ILE A 415 -17.26 -62.98 18.53
CA ILE A 415 -17.37 -64.16 17.65
C ILE A 415 -16.97 -65.40 18.44
#